data_AF-A0A061S094-F1
#
_entry.id   AF-A0A061S094-F1
#
_cell.length_a   1.000
_cell.length_b   1.000
_cell.length_c   1.000
_cell.angle_alpha   90.00
_cell.angle_beta   90.00
_cell.angle_gamma   90.00
#
_symmetry.space_group_name_H-M   'P 1'
#
loop_
_entity.id
_entity.type
_entity.pdbx_description
1 polymer ?
#
loop_
_entity_poly.entity_id
_entity_poly.type
_entity_poly.pdbx_seq_one_letter_code
_entity_poly.pdbx_strand_id
1 'polypeptide(L)'
;MLGDFSSRLLVNIFGYVYPAYLCFKSLEQRRQDKTREWCITWFVLALWTAFERVADMLIFWIPLYYEAKVISVILLWHPKTQGAQYLYETMLQPWLHANQAAIDSHLERGQAWITDKISANLSRALGYVQHRAHEAIAYMQQVAERVRALRLTAC
;
A
#
# COMPACT_ATOMS: atom_id res chain seq x y z
N MET A 1 14.16 19.88 24.30
CA MET A 1 14.37 19.24 22.98
C MET A 1 14.70 17.74 23.07
N LEU A 2 15.46 17.26 24.06
CA LEU A 2 15.66 15.80 24.26
C LEU A 2 14.37 15.06 24.68
N GLY A 3 13.57 15.66 25.57
CA GLY A 3 12.34 15.02 26.08
C GLY A 3 11.27 14.78 25.02
N ASP A 4 11.18 15.68 24.03
CA ASP A 4 10.20 15.59 22.94
C ASP A 4 10.57 14.51 21.91
N PHE A 5 11.87 14.21 21.77
CA PHE A 5 12.34 13.10 20.95
C PHE A 5 12.12 11.76 21.67
N SER A 6 12.40 11.71 22.96
CA SER A 6 12.18 10.51 23.78
C SER A 6 10.70 10.15 23.90
N SER A 7 9.82 11.13 24.10
CA SER A 7 8.37 10.90 24.16
C SER A 7 7.83 10.38 22.82
N ARG A 8 8.25 10.98 21.69
CA ARG A 8 7.87 10.52 20.35
C ARG A 8 8.38 9.11 20.06
N LEU A 9 9.60 8.78 20.46
CA LEU A 9 10.16 7.44 20.27
C LEU A 9 9.41 6.40 21.10
N LEU A 10 9.10 6.71 22.36
CA LEU A 10 8.32 5.82 23.23
C LEU A 10 6.90 5.62 22.69
N VAL A 11 6.22 6.68 22.24
CA VAL A 11 4.88 6.55 21.63
C VAL A 11 4.95 5.75 20.34
N ASN A 12 6.00 5.91 19.53
CA ASN A 12 6.12 5.15 18.28
C ASN A 12 6.40 3.66 18.56
N ILE A 13 7.26 3.35 19.53
CA ILE A 13 7.59 1.97 19.90
C ILE A 13 6.43 1.30 20.63
N PHE A 14 5.89 1.91 21.68
CA PHE A 14 4.81 1.31 22.46
C PHE A 14 3.45 1.41 21.77
N GLY A 15 3.21 2.46 20.98
CA GLY A 15 1.96 2.67 20.27
C GLY A 15 1.87 1.95 18.92
N TYR A 16 2.99 1.71 18.23
CA TYR A 16 2.99 1.02 16.93
C TYR A 16 3.75 -0.31 16.94
N VAL A 17 4.99 -0.33 17.45
CA VAL A 17 5.83 -1.54 17.38
C VAL A 17 5.32 -2.65 18.30
N TYR A 18 4.89 -2.33 19.52
CA TYR A 18 4.35 -3.31 20.47
C TYR A 18 3.06 -3.99 19.97
N PRO A 19 2.02 -3.28 19.52
CA PRO A 19 0.83 -3.93 18.93
C PRO A 19 1.14 -4.63 17.60
N ALA A 20 2.12 -4.17 16.83
CA ALA A 20 2.58 -4.88 15.63
C ALA A 20 3.19 -6.25 16.00
N TYR A 21 3.99 -6.30 17.06
CA TYR A 21 4.53 -7.56 17.58
C TYR A 21 3.41 -8.49 18.10
N LEU A 22 2.41 -7.95 18.80
CA LEU A 22 1.26 -8.74 19.24
C LEU A 22 0.42 -9.27 18.06
N CYS A 23 0.31 -8.49 16.97
CA CYS A 23 -0.32 -8.93 15.73
C CYS A 23 0.47 -10.11 15.12
N PHE A 24 1.79 -9.99 15.00
CA PHE A 24 2.67 -11.09 14.54
C PHE A 24 2.48 -12.35 15.38
N LYS A 25 2.50 -12.22 16.71
CA LYS A 25 2.29 -13.33 17.64
C LYS A 25 0.91 -13.97 17.46
N SER A 26 -0.14 -13.17 17.21
CA SER A 26 -1.50 -13.70 16.97
C SER A 26 -1.62 -14.48 15.67
N LEU A 27 -0.88 -14.07 14.63
CA LEU A 27 -0.80 -14.76 13.34
C LEU A 27 -0.08 -16.10 13.47
N GLU A 28 1.06 -16.13 14.17
CA GLU A 28 1.84 -17.33 14.39
C GLU A 28 1.07 -18.38 15.22
N GLN A 29 0.29 -17.92 16.20
CA GLN A 29 -0.57 -18.78 17.01
C GLN A 29 -1.87 -19.23 16.30
N ARG A 30 -2.10 -18.81 15.05
CA ARG A 30 -3.33 -19.07 14.26
C ARG A 30 -4.64 -18.79 15.01
N ARG A 31 -4.63 -17.85 15.95
CA ARG A 31 -5.83 -17.47 16.72
C ARG A 31 -6.64 -16.45 15.94
N GLN A 32 -7.58 -16.92 15.14
CA GLN A 32 -8.41 -16.08 14.26
C GLN A 32 -9.13 -14.96 15.01
N ASP A 33 -9.66 -15.23 16.22
CA ASP A 33 -10.35 -14.23 17.03
C ASP A 33 -9.45 -13.06 17.41
N LYS A 34 -8.20 -13.36 17.82
CA LYS A 34 -7.23 -12.33 18.24
C LYS A 34 -6.70 -11.55 17.05
N THR A 35 -6.46 -12.21 15.92
CA THR A 35 -6.08 -11.53 14.68
C THR A 35 -7.16 -10.54 14.24
N ARG A 36 -8.44 -10.93 14.34
CA ARG A 36 -9.58 -10.06 14.02
C ARG A 36 -9.63 -8.84 14.96
N GLU A 37 -9.50 -9.03 16.27
CA GLU A 37 -9.46 -7.92 17.24
C GLU A 37 -8.34 -6.91 16.93
N TRP A 38 -7.14 -7.39 16.59
CA TRP A 38 -6.02 -6.52 16.20
C TRP A 38 -6.33 -5.75 14.91
N CYS A 39 -6.88 -6.42 13.89
CA CYS A 39 -7.23 -5.78 12.63
C CYS A 39 -8.29 -4.68 12.81
N ILE A 40 -9.32 -4.94 13.62
CA ILE A 40 -10.34 -3.95 13.97
C ILE A 40 -9.70 -2.73 14.65
N THR A 41 -8.81 -2.96 15.62
CA THR A 41 -8.14 -1.89 16.35
C THR A 41 -7.30 -1.01 15.41
N TRP A 42 -6.54 -1.62 14.50
CA TRP A 42 -5.74 -0.88 13.51
C TRP A 42 -6.61 -0.06 12.54
N PHE A 43 -7.74 -0.60 12.11
CA PHE A 43 -8.66 0.11 11.23
C PHE A 43 -9.31 1.30 11.93
N VAL A 44 -9.80 1.10 13.15
CA VAL A 44 -10.39 2.18 13.97
C VAL A 44 -9.36 3.26 14.28
N LEU A 45 -8.10 2.88 14.55
CA LEU A 45 -7.00 3.83 14.72
C LEU A 45 -6.75 4.67 13.46
N ALA A 46 -6.84 4.07 12.27
CA ALA A 46 -6.68 4.77 11.00
C ALA A 46 -7.83 5.77 10.76
N LEU A 47 -9.08 5.36 11.00
CA LEU A 47 -10.24 6.26 10.93
C LEU A 47 -10.14 7.42 11.93
N TRP A 48 -9.74 7.11 13.16
CA TRP A 48 -9.53 8.11 14.19
C TRP A 48 -8.44 9.10 13.77
N THR A 49 -7.32 8.62 13.24
CA THR A 49 -6.23 9.47 12.73
C THR A 49 -6.72 10.37 11.57
N ALA A 50 -7.58 9.87 10.69
CA ALA A 50 -8.18 10.68 9.63
C ALA A 50 -9.11 11.77 10.19
N PHE A 51 -9.95 11.42 11.17
CA PHE A 51 -10.80 12.38 11.88
C PHE A 51 -9.97 13.44 12.61
N GLU A 52 -8.88 13.05 13.24
CA GLU A 52 -7.96 13.99 13.90
C GLU A 52 -7.42 15.05 12.94
N ARG A 53 -7.09 14.69 11.69
CA ARG A 53 -6.64 15.69 10.71
C ARG A 53 -7.70 16.74 10.41
N VAL A 54 -8.97 16.34 10.38
CA VAL A 54 -10.11 17.24 10.18
C VAL A 54 -10.37 18.06 11.45
N ALA A 55 -10.34 17.42 12.62
CA ALA A 55 -10.58 18.07 13.89
C ALA A 55 -9.44 19.05 14.26
N ASP A 56 -8.19 18.78 13.88
CA ASP A 56 -7.07 19.72 13.98
C ASP A 56 -7.33 20.98 13.15
N MET A 57 -7.96 20.86 11.98
CA MET A 57 -8.31 22.01 11.14
C MET A 57 -9.41 22.89 11.78
N LEU A 58 -10.30 22.29 12.57
CA LEU A 58 -11.49 22.96 13.12
C LEU A 58 -11.32 23.45 14.57
N ILE A 59 -10.54 22.74 15.40
CA ILE A 59 -10.52 22.87 16.86
C ILE A 59 -9.16 23.36 17.39
N PHE A 60 -8.23 23.76 16.51
CA PHE A 60 -6.88 24.24 16.90
C PHE A 60 -6.84 25.39 17.90
N TRP A 61 -7.95 26.12 18.08
CA TRP A 61 -8.04 27.29 18.95
C TRP A 61 -8.33 26.96 20.44
N ILE A 62 -8.62 25.70 20.79
CA ILE A 62 -8.92 25.31 22.17
C ILE A 62 -7.63 24.88 22.92
N PRO A 63 -7.27 25.52 24.06
CA PRO A 63 -5.97 25.35 24.72
C PRO A 63 -5.72 24.00 25.42
N LEU A 64 -6.73 23.10 25.52
CA LEU A 64 -6.58 21.74 26.09
C LEU A 64 -6.85 20.62 25.07
N TYR A 65 -7.05 20.96 23.80
CA TYR A 65 -7.47 19.99 22.78
C TYR A 65 -6.40 18.93 22.46
N TYR A 66 -5.12 19.32 22.41
CA TYR A 66 -4.02 18.40 22.08
C TYR A 66 -3.79 17.31 23.13
N GLU A 67 -3.95 17.63 24.42
CA GLU A 67 -3.79 16.64 25.51
C GLU A 67 -4.99 15.68 25.55
N ALA A 68 -6.20 16.21 25.41
CA ALA A 68 -7.41 15.39 25.33
C ALA A 68 -7.36 14.43 24.13
N LYS A 69 -6.80 14.88 23.00
CA LYS A 69 -6.58 14.10 21.77
C LYS A 69 -5.69 12.87 21.99
N VAL A 70 -4.54 13.05 22.64
CA VAL A 70 -3.63 11.93 22.93
C VAL A 70 -4.30 10.91 23.86
N ILE A 71 -5.07 11.40 24.85
CA ILE A 71 -5.83 10.55 25.77
C ILE A 71 -6.90 9.75 25.03
N SER A 72 -7.65 10.36 24.10
CA SER A 72 -8.66 9.64 23.31
C SER A 72 -8.04 8.59 22.39
N VAL A 73 -6.89 8.84 21.78
CA VAL A 73 -6.15 7.81 21.00
C VAL A 73 -5.78 6.62 21.89
N ILE A 74 -5.21 6.87 23.06
CA ILE A 74 -4.76 5.82 23.97
C ILE A 74 -5.96 5.01 24.49
N LEU A 75 -7.05 5.68 24.83
CA LEU A 75 -8.30 5.03 25.27
C LEU A 75 -8.97 4.20 24.18
N LEU A 76 -8.90 4.66 22.92
CA LEU A 76 -9.44 3.94 21.77
C LEU A 76 -8.59 2.73 21.41
N TRP A 77 -7.27 2.85 21.57
CA TRP A 77 -6.30 1.76 21.35
C TRP A 77 -6.33 0.70 22.46
N HIS A 78 -6.73 1.07 23.68
CA HIS A 78 -6.68 0.15 24.82
C HIS A 78 -7.65 -1.02 24.64
N PRO A 79 -7.17 -2.27 24.48
CA PRO A 79 -8.00 -3.41 24.09
C PRO A 79 -9.04 -3.80 25.16
N LYS A 80 -8.96 -3.29 26.41
CA LYS A 80 -9.96 -3.60 27.45
C LYS A 80 -11.22 -2.74 27.40
N THR A 81 -11.21 -1.59 26.72
CA THR A 81 -12.38 -0.69 26.70
C THR A 81 -13.42 -1.09 25.64
N GLN A 82 -13.12 -2.07 24.76
CA GLN A 82 -13.98 -2.58 23.68
C GLN A 82 -14.60 -1.50 22.77
N GLY A 83 -14.20 -0.23 22.89
CA GLY A 83 -14.76 0.88 22.13
C GLY A 83 -14.51 0.74 20.63
N ALA A 84 -13.33 0.25 20.25
CA ALA A 84 -13.01 -0.06 18.86
C ALA A 84 -13.91 -1.18 18.29
N GLN A 85 -14.23 -2.19 19.10
CA GLN A 85 -15.09 -3.29 18.67
C GLN A 85 -16.55 -2.85 18.53
N TYR A 86 -17.05 -2.03 19.46
CA TYR A 86 -18.39 -1.47 19.37
C TYR A 86 -18.57 -0.55 18.15
N LEU A 87 -17.60 0.34 17.90
CA LEU A 87 -17.62 1.23 16.73
C LEU A 87 -17.55 0.41 15.43
N TYR A 88 -16.75 -0.66 15.43
CA TYR A 88 -16.64 -1.55 14.30
C TYR A 88 -17.97 -2.25 13.99
N GLU A 89 -18.58 -2.89 14.99
CA GLU A 89 -19.83 -3.65 14.81
C GLU A 89 -21.01 -2.73 14.45
N THR A 90 -21.06 -1.52 14.99
CA THR A 90 -22.20 -0.60 14.83
C THR A 90 -22.18 0.17 13.51
N MET A 91 -21.04 0.76 13.15
CA MET A 91 -20.97 1.68 12.01
C MET A 91 -20.19 1.09 10.85
N LEU A 92 -19.08 0.43 11.15
CA LEU A 92 -18.11 0.08 10.12
C LEU A 92 -18.45 -1.23 9.41
N GLN A 93 -18.92 -2.25 10.13
CA GLN A 93 -19.35 -3.51 9.56
C GLN A 93 -20.47 -3.35 8.52
N PRO A 94 -21.58 -2.61 8.79
CA PRO A 94 -22.61 -2.39 7.78
C PRO A 94 -22.11 -1.54 6.61
N TRP A 95 -21.27 -0.53 6.85
CA TRP A 95 -20.70 0.29 5.80
C TRP A 95 -19.76 -0.51 4.89
N LEU A 96 -18.90 -1.35 5.48
CA LEU A 96 -17.95 -2.16 4.74
C LEU A 96 -18.68 -3.20 3.90
N HIS A 97 -19.68 -3.90 4.45
CA HIS A 97 -20.48 -4.85 3.68
C HIS A 97 -21.22 -4.19 2.52
N ALA A 98 -21.78 -2.99 2.71
CA ALA A 98 -22.46 -2.26 1.65
C ALA A 98 -21.51 -1.82 0.52
N ASN A 99 -20.25 -1.51 0.84
CA ASN A 99 -19.27 -1.00 -0.12
C ASN A 99 -18.28 -2.07 -0.62
N GLN A 100 -18.31 -3.29 -0.07
CA GLN A 100 -17.36 -4.36 -0.39
C GLN A 100 -17.36 -4.68 -1.88
N ALA A 101 -18.53 -4.90 -2.48
CA ALA A 101 -18.64 -5.21 -3.90
C ALA A 101 -18.10 -4.07 -4.79
N ALA A 102 -18.30 -2.81 -4.38
CA ALA A 102 -17.75 -1.67 -5.09
C ALA A 102 -16.22 -1.66 -5.00
N ILE A 103 -15.67 -1.77 -3.79
CA ILE A 103 -14.22 -1.79 -3.55
C ILE A 103 -13.54 -2.92 -4.33
N ASP A 104 -14.09 -4.13 -4.26
CA ASP A 104 -13.55 -5.30 -4.96
C ASP A 104 -13.56 -5.07 -6.48
N SER A 105 -14.66 -4.57 -7.03
CA SER A 105 -14.74 -4.25 -8.46
C SER A 105 -13.75 -3.15 -8.90
N HIS A 106 -13.44 -2.19 -8.02
CA HIS A 106 -12.46 -1.15 -8.29
C HIS A 106 -11.02 -1.69 -8.23
N LEU A 107 -10.74 -2.58 -7.29
CA LEU A 107 -9.46 -3.23 -7.15
C LEU A 107 -9.16 -4.15 -8.35
N GLU A 108 -10.15 -4.95 -8.76
CA GLU A 108 -10.05 -5.81 -9.95
C GLU A 108 -9.83 -4.97 -11.21
N ARG A 109 -10.59 -3.89 -11.39
CA ARG A 109 -10.39 -2.94 -12.51
C ARG A 109 -9.00 -2.32 -12.49
N GLY A 110 -8.49 -1.97 -11.31
CA GLY A 110 -7.14 -1.43 -11.15
C GLY A 110 -6.06 -2.46 -11.54
N GLN A 111 -6.17 -3.69 -11.06
CA GLN A 111 -5.25 -4.77 -11.40
C GLN A 111 -5.28 -5.11 -12.89
N ALA A 112 -6.47 -5.19 -13.48
CA ALA A 112 -6.65 -5.40 -14.91
C ALA A 112 -6.02 -4.26 -15.73
N TRP A 113 -6.25 -3.01 -15.35
CA TRP A 113 -5.64 -1.85 -15.99
C TRP A 113 -4.11 -1.84 -15.90
N ILE A 114 -3.53 -2.17 -14.74
CA ILE A 114 -2.07 -2.29 -14.58
C ILE A 114 -1.52 -3.37 -15.50
N THR A 115 -2.15 -4.55 -15.49
CA THR A 115 -1.71 -5.72 -16.27
C THR A 115 -1.76 -5.43 -17.77
N ASP A 116 -2.83 -4.77 -18.23
CA ASP A 116 -3.01 -4.36 -19.62
C ASP A 116 -2.00 -3.28 -20.05
N LYS A 117 -1.76 -2.28 -19.21
CA LYS A 117 -0.72 -1.26 -19.47
C LYS A 117 0.67 -1.87 -19.58
N ILE A 118 1.02 -2.79 -18.69
CA ILE A 118 2.33 -3.48 -18.69
C ILE A 118 2.48 -4.32 -19.96
N SER A 119 1.48 -5.14 -20.28
CA SER A 119 1.51 -6.02 -21.45
C SER A 119 1.53 -5.22 -22.76
N ALA A 120 0.78 -4.12 -22.83
CA ALA A 120 0.76 -3.22 -23.99
C ALA A 120 2.10 -2.49 -24.16
N ASN A 121 2.75 -2.08 -23.08
CA ASN A 121 4.05 -1.42 -23.19
C ASN A 121 5.17 -2.41 -23.54
N LEU A 122 5.12 -3.62 -22.98
CA LEU A 122 6.07 -4.69 -23.27
C LEU A 122 5.98 -5.16 -24.72
N SER A 123 4.76 -5.39 -25.22
CA SER A 123 4.55 -5.79 -26.62
C SER A 123 5.03 -4.73 -27.62
N ARG A 124 4.83 -3.44 -27.33
CA ARG A 124 5.40 -2.34 -28.13
C ARG A 124 6.93 -2.36 -28.11
N ALA A 125 7.54 -2.56 -26.95
CA ALA A 125 8.99 -2.63 -26.83
C ALA A 125 9.58 -3.83 -27.60
N LEU A 126 8.96 -5.01 -27.47
CA LEU A 126 9.34 -6.21 -28.20
C LEU A 126 9.18 -6.02 -29.71
N GLY A 127 8.07 -5.41 -30.16
CA GLY A 127 7.85 -5.08 -31.57
C GLY A 127 8.90 -4.12 -32.14
N TYR A 128 9.30 -3.09 -31.38
CA TYR A 128 10.37 -2.17 -31.78
C TYR A 128 11.72 -2.88 -31.94
N VAL A 129 12.09 -3.71 -30.96
CA VAL A 129 13.33 -4.49 -31.01
C VAL A 129 13.32 -5.48 -32.17
N GLN A 130 12.22 -6.23 -32.34
CA GLN A 130 12.09 -7.22 -33.39
C GLN A 130 12.16 -6.60 -34.79
N HIS A 131 11.50 -5.45 -34.98
CA HIS A 131 11.56 -4.71 -36.24
C HIS A 131 12.99 -4.26 -36.58
N ARG A 132 13.69 -3.62 -35.63
CA ARG A 132 15.09 -3.20 -35.79
C ARG A 132 16.04 -4.38 -36.01
N ALA A 133 15.79 -5.51 -35.35
CA ALA A 133 16.60 -6.72 -35.51
C ALA A 133 16.48 -7.28 -36.93
N HIS A 134 15.27 -7.36 -37.50
CA HIS A 134 15.08 -7.84 -38.86
C HIS A 134 15.78 -6.96 -39.91
N GLU A 135 15.68 -5.64 -39.78
CA GLU A 135 16.37 -4.70 -40.68
C GLU A 135 17.89 -4.84 -40.60
N ALA A 136 18.44 -4.91 -39.38
CA ALA A 136 19.88 -5.06 -39.16
C ALA A 136 20.42 -6.39 -39.73
N ILE A 137 19.69 -7.49 -39.54
CA ILE A 137 20.06 -8.80 -40.07
C ILE A 137 20.08 -8.78 -41.61
N ALA A 138 19.04 -8.23 -42.24
CA ALA A 138 18.96 -8.14 -43.70
C ALA A 138 20.10 -7.29 -44.28
N TYR A 139 20.42 -6.16 -43.64
CA TYR A 139 21.54 -5.31 -44.04
C TYR A 139 22.89 -6.05 -43.93
N MET A 140 23.14 -6.75 -42.82
CA MET A 140 24.37 -7.51 -42.61
C MET A 140 24.57 -8.62 -43.65
N GLN A 141 23.50 -9.32 -44.02
CA GLN A 141 23.53 -10.33 -45.08
C GLN A 141 23.91 -9.71 -46.43
N GLN A 142 23.29 -8.59 -46.79
CA GLN A 142 23.58 -7.87 -48.03
C GLN A 142 25.04 -7.41 -48.10
N VAL A 143 25.59 -6.87 -47.00
CA VAL A 143 27.00 -6.46 -46.94
C VAL A 143 27.94 -7.67 -47.08
N ALA A 144 27.64 -8.78 -46.38
CA ALA A 144 28.44 -9.99 -46.46
C ALA A 144 28.51 -10.57 -47.89
N GLU A 145 27.40 -10.55 -48.62
CA GLU A 145 27.35 -10.97 -50.02
C GLU A 145 28.15 -10.02 -50.93
N ARG A 146 28.01 -8.70 -50.76
CA ARG A 146 28.80 -7.71 -51.51
C ARG A 146 30.31 -7.90 -51.31
N VAL A 147 30.75 -8.12 -50.07
CA VAL A 147 32.16 -8.38 -49.76
C VAL A 147 32.64 -9.68 -50.40
N ARG A 148 31.84 -10.75 -50.36
CA ARG A 148 32.17 -12.00 -51.07
C ARG A 148 32.31 -11.81 -52.58
N ALA A 149 31.38 -11.08 -53.20
CA ALA A 149 31.40 -10.82 -54.64
C ALA A 149 32.66 -10.05 -55.06
N LEU A 150 33.02 -8.98 -54.32
CA LEU A 150 34.23 -8.20 -54.56
C LEU A 150 35.51 -9.04 -54.41
N ARG A 151 35.53 -9.98 -53.45
CA ARG A 151 36.67 -10.86 -53.21
C ARG A 151 36.87 -11.87 -54.34
N LEU A 152 35.80 -12.32 -54.98
CA LEU A 152 35.85 -13.24 -56.12
C LEU A 152 36.28 -12.55 -57.42
N THR A 153 35.98 -11.26 -57.60
CA THR A 153 36.42 -10.49 -58.78
C THR A 153 37.85 -9.98 -58.71
N ALA A 154 38.47 -10.01 -57.52
CA ALA A 154 39.84 -9.56 -57.28
C ALA A 154 40.89 -10.69 -57.38
N CYS A 155 40.46 -11.92 -57.69
CA CYS A 155 41.31 -13.09 -57.94
C CYS A 155 41.23 -13.47 -59.41
#